data_AF-A0A8C9FMQ6-F1
#
_entry.id   AF-A0A8C9FMQ6-F1
#
_cell.length_a   1.000
_cell.length_b   1.000
_cell.length_c   1.000
_cell.angle_alpha   90.00
_cell.angle_beta   90.00
_cell.angle_gamma   90.00
#
_symmetry.space_group_name_H-M   'P 1'
#
loop_
_entity.id
_entity.type
_entity.pdbx_description
1 polymer ?
#
loop_
_entity_poly.entity_id
_entity_poly.type
_entity_poly.pdbx_seq_one_letter_code
_entity_poly.pdbx_strand_id
1 'polypeptide(L)'
;MLRFAITLFAVITSSTCQQYGCLQGDTHKAKPSPEPNMPECTLYSESSCCYANFTEQLAHSPVIKVSNSYWNRCGQLSKSCEDFTKKIECFYRCSPHAAHWINPRYTAAIQSVPLCQSFCDDW
;
A
#
# COMPACT_ATOMS: atom_id res chain seq x y z
N MET A 1 -13.64 57.78 -22.61
CA MET A 1 -13.65 57.06 -21.31
C MET A 1 -13.80 55.58 -21.60
N LEU A 2 -12.68 54.85 -21.70
CA LEU A 2 -12.68 53.43 -22.08
C LEU A 2 -12.70 52.59 -20.78
N ARG A 3 -13.80 51.87 -20.53
CA ARG A 3 -13.96 51.03 -19.33
C ARG A 3 -13.36 49.65 -19.63
N PHE A 4 -12.21 49.35 -19.03
CA PHE A 4 -11.63 48.00 -19.02
C PHE A 4 -12.42 47.14 -18.04
N ALA A 5 -13.19 46.19 -18.56
CA ALA A 5 -13.83 45.15 -17.76
C ALA A 5 -12.82 44.01 -17.54
N ILE A 6 -12.26 43.92 -16.33
CA ILE A 6 -11.38 42.82 -15.94
C ILE A 6 -12.28 41.65 -15.52
N THR A 7 -12.46 40.68 -16.40
CA THR A 7 -13.13 39.42 -16.08
C THR A 7 -12.18 38.51 -15.31
N LEU A 8 -12.39 38.39 -13.99
CA LEU A 8 -11.74 37.40 -13.13
C LEU A 8 -12.25 36.00 -13.48
N PHE A 9 -11.44 35.22 -14.21
CA PHE A 9 -11.66 33.78 -14.35
C PHE A 9 -11.25 33.08 -13.04
N ALA A 10 -12.23 32.72 -12.23
CA ALA A 10 -12.01 31.83 -11.09
C ALA A 10 -11.70 30.41 -11.59
N VAL A 11 -10.45 29.97 -11.44
CA VAL A 11 -10.06 28.58 -11.71
C VAL A 11 -10.52 27.74 -10.52
N ILE A 12 -11.64 27.03 -10.68
CA ILE A 12 -12.09 26.03 -9.71
C ILE A 12 -11.23 24.78 -9.93
N THR A 13 -10.12 24.66 -9.21
CA THR A 13 -9.37 23.41 -9.15
C THR A 13 -10.20 22.42 -8.33
N SER A 14 -10.84 21.47 -9.01
CA SER A 14 -11.43 20.31 -8.34
C SER A 14 -10.31 19.47 -7.73
N SER A 15 -10.06 19.62 -6.43
CA SER A 15 -9.24 18.70 -5.67
C SER A 15 -9.96 17.35 -5.64
N THR A 16 -9.50 16.40 -6.45
CA THR A 16 -9.93 15.01 -6.31
C THR A 16 -9.57 14.58 -4.90
N CYS A 17 -10.59 14.34 -4.06
CA CYS A 17 -10.40 13.87 -2.71
C CYS A 17 -9.57 12.57 -2.81
N GLN A 18 -8.31 12.65 -2.38
CA GLN A 18 -7.34 11.57 -2.51
C GLN A 18 -7.94 10.34 -1.82
N GLN A 19 -8.06 9.22 -2.55
CA GLN A 19 -8.88 8.08 -2.15
C GLN A 19 -8.25 7.34 -0.95
N TYR A 20 -8.45 7.90 0.25
CA TYR A 20 -8.00 7.33 1.51
C TYR A 20 -8.90 6.13 1.82
N GLY A 21 -8.36 4.92 1.71
CA GLY A 21 -9.18 3.72 1.73
C GLY A 21 -8.36 2.45 1.53
N CYS A 22 -9.01 1.33 1.80
CA CYS A 22 -8.39 0.03 1.62
C CYS A 22 -8.82 -0.61 0.31
N LEU A 23 -7.97 -1.49 -0.21
CA LEU A 23 -8.35 -2.38 -1.31
C LEU A 23 -9.48 -3.30 -0.86
N GLN A 24 -10.26 -3.80 -1.81
CA GLN A 24 -11.33 -4.76 -1.53
C GLN A 24 -10.84 -6.19 -1.77
N GLY A 25 -9.76 -6.57 -1.09
CA GLY A 25 -9.25 -7.93 -1.07
C GLY A 25 -9.68 -8.70 0.18
N ASP A 26 -9.48 -10.02 0.17
CA ASP A 26 -9.97 -10.94 1.21
C ASP A 26 -9.49 -10.60 2.63
N THR A 27 -8.30 -9.99 2.76
CA THR A 27 -7.64 -9.74 4.05
C THR A 27 -7.58 -8.25 4.41
N HIS A 28 -8.16 -7.39 3.58
CA HIS A 28 -8.13 -5.95 3.81
C HIS A 28 -9.29 -5.52 4.71
N LYS A 29 -9.03 -4.54 5.58
CA LYS A 29 -10.05 -3.86 6.37
C LYS A 29 -10.97 -3.05 5.45
N ALA A 30 -12.17 -2.72 5.93
CA ALA A 30 -13.07 -1.83 5.17
C ALA A 30 -12.54 -0.39 5.06
N LYS A 31 -11.83 0.08 6.09
CA LYS A 31 -11.23 1.42 6.17
C LYS A 31 -9.93 1.37 6.98
N PRO A 32 -8.96 2.25 6.67
CA PRO A 32 -7.73 2.32 7.44
C PRO A 32 -8.02 2.77 8.87
N SER A 33 -7.31 2.20 9.84
CA SER A 33 -7.38 2.58 11.25
C SER A 33 -6.12 2.09 11.99
N PRO A 34 -5.82 2.66 13.17
CA PRO A 34 -4.67 2.23 13.96
C PRO A 34 -4.67 0.73 14.28
N GLU A 35 -3.49 0.14 14.30
CA GLU A 35 -3.20 -1.27 14.63
C GLU A 35 -1.94 -1.30 15.52
N PRO A 36 -2.08 -1.09 16.84
CA PRO A 36 -0.95 -0.84 17.73
C PRO A 36 -0.06 -2.07 17.98
N ASN A 37 -0.55 -3.28 17.69
CA ASN A 37 0.10 -4.54 18.05
C ASN A 37 0.70 -5.28 16.84
N MET A 38 1.13 -4.55 15.81
CA MET A 38 1.75 -5.14 14.61
C MET A 38 3.24 -5.46 14.86
N PRO A 39 3.67 -6.73 14.92
CA PRO A 39 5.09 -7.07 15.02
C PRO A 39 5.90 -6.80 13.74
N GLU A 40 5.23 -6.64 12.59
CA GLU A 40 5.84 -6.30 11.30
C GLU A 40 4.93 -5.34 10.53
N CYS A 41 5.42 -4.69 9.46
CA CYS A 41 4.71 -3.66 8.72
C CYS A 41 4.39 -2.42 9.56
N THR A 42 5.19 -2.16 10.59
CA THR A 42 4.99 -1.09 11.60
C THR A 42 4.97 0.31 11.00
N LEU A 43 5.51 0.49 9.78
CA LEU A 43 5.36 1.72 9.00
C LEU A 43 3.89 2.18 8.88
N TYR A 44 2.94 1.24 8.95
CA TYR A 44 1.51 1.51 8.80
C TYR A 44 0.73 1.45 10.12
N SER A 45 1.37 1.35 11.29
CA SER A 45 0.70 1.10 12.59
C SER A 45 -0.36 2.15 12.95
N GLU A 46 -0.12 3.43 12.65
CA GLU A 46 -1.05 4.52 12.99
C GLU A 46 -2.26 4.57 12.05
N SER A 47 -2.18 3.95 10.87
CA SER A 47 -3.24 3.97 9.86
C SER A 47 -3.03 2.78 8.91
N SER A 48 -3.60 1.63 9.26
CA SER A 48 -3.39 0.37 8.55
C SER A 48 -4.67 -0.18 7.91
N CYS A 49 -4.51 -0.72 6.70
CA CYS A 49 -5.52 -1.50 5.99
C CYS A 49 -5.45 -3.01 6.23
N CYS A 50 -4.50 -3.51 7.01
CA CYS A 50 -4.43 -4.90 7.45
C CYS A 50 -4.66 -5.00 8.96
N TYR A 51 -4.99 -6.18 9.46
CA TYR A 51 -5.05 -6.46 10.90
C TYR A 51 -3.69 -6.92 11.44
N ALA A 52 -3.39 -6.69 12.71
CA ALA A 52 -2.14 -7.14 13.32
C ALA A 52 -1.86 -8.65 13.16
N ASN A 53 -2.89 -9.51 13.20
CA ASN A 53 -2.75 -10.96 13.03
C ASN A 53 -2.14 -11.38 11.68
N PHE A 54 -2.32 -10.57 10.63
CA PHE A 54 -1.69 -10.80 9.34
C PHE A 54 -0.17 -10.66 9.47
N THR A 55 0.28 -9.62 10.18
CA THR A 55 1.70 -9.28 10.30
C THR A 55 2.51 -10.25 11.16
N GLU A 56 1.85 -11.02 12.03
CA GLU A 56 2.48 -12.11 12.78
C GLU A 56 3.13 -13.15 11.86
N GLN A 57 2.57 -13.38 10.67
CA GLN A 57 3.12 -14.31 9.67
C GLN A 57 4.48 -13.84 9.10
N LEU A 58 4.78 -12.55 9.24
CA LEU A 58 5.99 -11.92 8.72
C LEU A 58 7.02 -11.64 9.84
N ALA A 59 6.66 -11.84 11.10
CA ALA A 59 7.48 -11.46 12.26
C ALA A 59 8.78 -12.26 12.39
N HIS A 60 8.79 -13.50 11.89
CA HIS A 60 9.93 -14.40 11.99
C HIS A 60 10.59 -14.63 10.64
N SER A 61 11.92 -14.73 10.65
CA SER A 61 12.74 -15.06 9.49
C SER A 61 13.41 -16.43 9.72
N PRO A 62 13.43 -17.35 8.75
CA PRO A 62 12.94 -17.16 7.38
C PRO A 62 11.41 -17.22 7.25
N VAL A 63 10.87 -16.38 6.38
CA VAL A 63 9.46 -16.44 5.99
C VAL A 63 9.28 -17.56 4.98
N ILE A 64 8.68 -18.66 5.42
CA ILE A 64 8.44 -19.84 4.56
C ILE A 64 7.13 -19.69 3.79
N LYS A 65 6.09 -19.19 4.45
CA LYS A 65 4.74 -19.13 3.91
C LYS A 65 4.00 -17.91 4.46
N VAL A 66 3.29 -17.20 3.57
CA VAL A 66 2.36 -16.13 3.92
C VAL A 66 0.99 -16.51 3.35
N SER A 67 0.01 -16.66 4.22
CA SER A 67 -1.31 -17.22 3.90
C SER A 67 -1.18 -18.59 3.19
N ASN A 68 -1.53 -18.67 1.91
CA ASN A 68 -1.43 -19.87 1.09
C ASN A 68 -0.22 -19.90 0.14
N SER A 69 0.64 -18.88 0.18
CA SER A 69 1.77 -18.70 -0.73
C SER A 69 3.09 -19.04 -0.05
N TYR A 70 3.85 -19.96 -0.63
CA TYR A 70 5.20 -20.30 -0.15
C TYR A 70 6.24 -19.39 -0.81
N TRP A 71 7.13 -18.82 -0.02
CA TRP A 71 8.22 -17.96 -0.48
C TRP A 71 9.50 -18.72 -0.80
N ASN A 72 9.60 -19.97 -0.33
CA ASN A 72 10.79 -20.81 -0.49
C ASN A 72 10.69 -21.87 -1.60
N ARG A 73 9.86 -21.63 -2.63
CA ARG A 73 9.60 -22.62 -3.70
C ARG A 73 10.86 -23.04 -4.46
N CYS A 74 11.85 -22.17 -4.55
CA CYS A 74 13.14 -22.41 -5.20
C CYS A 74 14.31 -22.48 -4.20
N GLY A 75 14.03 -22.70 -2.91
CA GLY A 75 15.00 -22.57 -1.83
C GLY A 75 14.73 -21.35 -0.95
N GLN A 76 15.45 -21.25 0.18
CA GLN A 76 15.29 -20.16 1.13
C GLN A 76 15.86 -18.86 0.55
N LEU A 77 15.09 -17.77 0.64
CA LEU A 77 15.55 -16.44 0.23
C LEU A 77 16.71 -15.97 1.11
N SER A 78 17.62 -15.19 0.53
CA SER A 78 18.57 -14.41 1.34
C SER A 78 17.81 -13.41 2.20
N LYS A 79 18.41 -13.01 3.32
CA LYS A 79 17.74 -12.08 4.25
C LYS A 79 17.33 -10.76 3.58
N SER A 80 18.22 -10.19 2.75
CA SER A 80 17.94 -8.95 2.01
C SER A 80 16.79 -9.10 1.01
N CYS A 81 16.72 -10.22 0.26
CA CYS A 81 15.63 -10.47 -0.67
C CYS A 81 14.28 -10.66 0.05
N GLU A 82 14.29 -11.36 1.19
CA GLU A 82 13.11 -11.48 2.05
C GLU A 82 12.63 -10.11 2.56
N ASP A 83 13.55 -9.23 2.97
CA ASP A 83 13.20 -7.91 3.48
C ASP A 83 12.50 -7.04 2.43
N PHE A 84 12.94 -7.04 1.17
CA PHE A 84 12.24 -6.35 0.09
C PHE A 84 10.87 -6.96 -0.22
N THR A 85 10.79 -8.29 -0.24
CA THR A 85 9.52 -8.99 -0.45
C THR A 85 8.51 -8.66 0.67
N LYS A 86 8.98 -8.58 1.92
CA LYS A 86 8.18 -8.12 3.08
C LYS A 86 7.70 -6.68 2.92
N LYS A 87 8.56 -5.75 2.47
CA LYS A 87 8.15 -4.35 2.24
C LYS A 87 6.99 -4.25 1.25
N ILE A 88 7.00 -5.05 0.19
CA ILE A 88 5.95 -5.05 -0.83
C ILE A 88 4.67 -5.72 -0.34
N GLU A 89 4.79 -6.85 0.38
CA GLU A 89 3.63 -7.49 1.01
C GLU A 89 2.98 -6.52 2.03
N CYS A 90 3.78 -5.86 2.87
CA CYS A 90 3.31 -4.84 3.80
C CYS A 90 2.62 -3.66 3.09
N PHE A 91 3.19 -3.16 1.98
CA PHE A 91 2.57 -2.10 1.19
C PHE A 91 1.20 -2.53 0.66
N TYR A 92 1.14 -3.69 0.00
CA TYR A 92 -0.11 -4.18 -0.60
C TYR A 92 -1.20 -4.43 0.45
N ARG A 93 -0.84 -5.01 1.60
CA ARG A 93 -1.80 -5.41 2.64
C ARG A 93 -2.20 -4.25 3.55
N CYS A 94 -1.25 -3.42 3.95
CA CYS A 94 -1.42 -2.52 5.09
C CYS A 94 -1.45 -1.04 4.71
N SER A 95 -0.94 -0.64 3.54
CA SER A 95 -0.90 0.78 3.17
C SER A 95 -2.30 1.40 3.06
N PRO A 96 -2.56 2.52 3.74
CA PRO A 96 -3.84 3.25 3.62
C PRO A 96 -3.95 4.02 2.29
N HIS A 97 -2.87 4.01 1.49
CA HIS A 97 -2.77 4.70 0.20
C HIS A 97 -2.74 3.73 -0.99
N ALA A 98 -2.62 2.42 -0.78
CA ALA A 98 -2.56 1.45 -1.89
C ALA A 98 -3.78 1.54 -2.81
N ALA A 99 -4.96 1.84 -2.26
CA ALA A 99 -6.19 2.02 -3.02
C ALA A 99 -6.17 3.18 -4.03
N HIS A 100 -5.21 4.12 -3.95
CA HIS A 100 -5.05 5.16 -4.99
C HIS A 100 -4.76 4.56 -6.37
N TRP A 101 -4.18 3.36 -6.40
CA TRP A 101 -3.82 2.63 -7.62
C TRP A 101 -4.72 1.44 -7.88
N ILE A 102 -5.92 1.40 -7.27
CA ILE A 102 -6.86 0.30 -7.40
C ILE A 102 -7.21 0.03 -8.87
N ASN A 103 -7.26 -1.23 -9.26
CA ASN A 103 -7.77 -1.61 -10.57
C ASN A 103 -9.31 -1.49 -10.56
N PRO A 104 -9.91 -0.70 -11.47
CA PRO A 104 -11.35 -0.44 -11.46
C PRO A 104 -12.20 -1.68 -11.81
N ARG A 105 -11.62 -2.70 -12.44
CA ARG A 105 -12.31 -3.96 -12.78
C ARG A 105 -12.11 -5.05 -11.72
N TYR A 106 -11.07 -4.93 -10.91
CA TYR A 106 -10.73 -5.92 -9.90
C TYR A 106 -10.16 -5.21 -8.67
N THR A 107 -11.05 -4.89 -7.73
CA THR A 107 -10.79 -3.95 -6.62
C THR A 107 -9.85 -4.49 -5.54
N ALA A 108 -9.46 -5.76 -5.62
CA ALA A 108 -8.37 -6.31 -4.83
C ALA A 108 -6.98 -6.03 -5.44
N ALA A 109 -6.87 -5.73 -6.74
CA ALA A 109 -5.59 -5.44 -7.38
C ALA A 109 -5.26 -3.95 -7.41
N ILE A 110 -3.96 -3.70 -7.55
CA ILE A 110 -3.35 -2.41 -7.82
C ILE A 110 -2.66 -2.43 -9.18
N GLN A 111 -2.59 -1.28 -9.84
CA GLN A 111 -1.93 -1.12 -11.14
C GLN A 111 -1.16 0.20 -11.20
N SER A 112 0.02 0.18 -11.82
CA SER A 112 0.84 1.38 -12.06
C SER A 112 1.23 2.14 -10.78
N VAL A 113 1.53 1.43 -9.69
CA VAL A 113 2.13 2.03 -8.49
C VAL A 113 3.53 2.54 -8.85
N PRO A 114 3.83 3.84 -8.67
CA PRO A 114 5.11 4.42 -9.02
C PRO A 114 6.13 4.12 -7.92
N LEU A 115 6.82 2.98 -8.03
CA LEU A 115 7.95 2.68 -7.17
C LEU A 115 9.15 3.55 -7.57
N CYS A 116 9.90 4.01 -6.58
CA CYS A 116 11.15 4.71 -6.82
C CYS A 116 12.13 3.78 -7.55
N GLN A 117 12.81 4.28 -8.58
CA GLN A 117 13.76 3.47 -9.34
C GLN A 117 14.85 2.87 -8.45
N SER A 118 15.43 3.66 -7.54
CA SER A 118 16.45 3.17 -6.61
C SER A 118 15.98 2.01 -5.74
N PHE A 119 14.70 1.99 -5.35
CA PHE A 119 14.13 0.88 -4.60
C PHE A 119 14.08 -0.40 -5.44
N CYS A 120 13.73 -0.27 -6.73
CA CYS A 120 13.72 -1.39 -7.66
C CYS A 120 15.12 -1.87 -8.02
N ASP A 121 16.11 -0.96 -8.10
CA ASP A 121 17.50 -1.30 -8.38
C ASP A 121 18.16 -2.02 -7.18
N ASP A 122 17.78 -1.64 -5.94
CA ASP A 122 18.29 -2.27 -4.71
C ASP A 122 17.62 -3.61 -4.38
N TRP A 123 16.42 -3.87 -4.91
CA TRP A 123 15.67 -5.12 -4.70
C TRP A 123 16.16 -6.25 -5.62
#